data_AF-A0A7J2YYW1-F1
#
_entry.id   AF-A0A7J2YYW1-F1
#
_cell.length_a   1.000
_cell.length_b   1.000
_cell.length_c   1.000
_cell.angle_alpha   90.00
_cell.angle_beta   90.00
_cell.angle_gamma   90.00
#
_symmetry.space_group_name_H-M   'P 1'
#
loop_
_entity.id
_entity.type
_entity.pdbx_description
1 polymer ?
#
loop_
_entity_poly.entity_id
_entity_poly.type
_entity_poly.pdbx_seq_one_letter_code
_entity_poly.pdbx_strand_id
1 'polypeptide(L)' 'MDRKQAMDLLKALADRRIIDPDWVSVEKTEADSYKLKIKTTPEKIELERFVCENKLSLEEKNGYWLISEP' A
#
# COMPACT_ATOMS: atom_id res chain seq x y z
N MET A 1 -3.79 3.65 -10.01
CA MET A 1 -4.73 4.07 -8.94
C MET A 1 -4.75 5.58 -8.87
N ASP A 2 -5.90 6.17 -8.57
CA ASP A 2 -6.01 7.61 -8.30
C ASP A 2 -5.50 7.97 -6.89
N ARG A 3 -5.19 9.26 -6.67
CA ARG A 3 -4.74 9.78 -5.37
C ARG A 3 -5.71 9.45 -4.25
N LYS A 4 -7.02 9.58 -4.54
CA LYS A 4 -8.09 9.33 -3.56
C LYS A 4 -8.10 7.85 -3.14
N GLN A 5 -8.02 6.92 -4.09
CA GLN A 5 -7.92 5.50 -3.79
C GLN A 5 -6.68 5.19 -2.94
N ALA A 6 -5.52 5.74 -3.31
CA ALA A 6 -4.30 5.51 -2.52
C ALA A 6 -4.45 6.00 -1.06
N MET A 7 -5.05 7.19 -0.86
CA MET A 7 -5.36 7.71 0.47
C MET A 7 -6.40 6.86 1.23
N ASP A 8 -7.44 6.39 0.55
CA ASP A 8 -8.48 5.53 1.15
C ASP A 8 -7.88 4.18 1.58
N LEU A 9 -7.00 3.59 0.76
CA LEU A 9 -6.26 2.38 1.08
C LEU A 9 -5.31 2.57 2.26
N LEU A 10 -4.56 3.68 2.31
CA LEU A 10 -3.71 4.04 3.45
C LEU A 10 -4.54 4.11 4.74
N LYS A 11 -5.69 4.78 4.68
CA LYS A 11 -6.58 4.90 5.83
C LYS A 11 -7.13 3.55 6.26
N ALA A 12 -7.55 2.71 5.32
CA ALA A 12 -8.08 1.37 5.61
C ALA A 12 -7.01 0.46 6.25
N LEU A 13 -5.78 0.54 5.76
CA LEU A 13 -4.64 -0.19 6.30
C LEU A 13 -4.27 0.27 7.73
N ALA A 14 -4.27 1.58 7.97
CA ALA A 14 -4.01 2.16 9.29
C ALA A 14 -5.15 1.87 10.29
N ASP A 15 -6.42 1.94 9.85
CA ASP A 15 -7.60 1.63 10.66
C ASP A 15 -7.61 0.17 11.13
N ARG A 16 -7.19 -0.74 10.24
CA ARG A 16 -6.99 -2.16 10.55
C ARG A 16 -5.71 -2.43 11.36
N ARG A 17 -4.90 -1.40 11.67
CA ARG A 17 -3.62 -1.48 12.37
C ARG A 17 -2.62 -2.46 11.73
N ILE A 18 -2.71 -2.66 10.41
CA ILE A 18 -1.81 -3.54 9.64
C ILE A 18 -0.42 -2.89 9.45
N ILE A 19 -0.42 -1.56 9.42
CA ILE A 19 0.74 -0.71 9.22
C ILE A 19 0.58 0.56 10.04
N ASP A 20 1.71 1.12 10.45
CA ASP A 20 1.73 2.46 10.99
C ASP A 20 1.62 3.49 9.86
N PRO A 21 0.76 4.51 9.96
CA PRO A 21 0.65 5.55 8.93
C PRO A 21 1.96 6.32 8.71
N ASP A 22 2.85 6.41 9.71
CA ASP A 22 4.20 6.99 9.55
C ASP A 22 5.13 6.10 8.71
N TRP A 23 4.78 4.84 8.48
CA TRP A 23 5.57 3.91 7.67
C TRP A 23 5.15 3.88 6.20
N VAL A 24 4.13 4.65 5.83
CA VAL A 24 3.58 4.67 4.49
C VAL A 24 3.71 6.02 3.84
N SER A 25 4.09 6.00 2.58
CA SER A 25 4.15 7.17 1.71
C SER A 25 3.33 6.91 0.46
N VAL A 26 2.46 7.85 0.13
CA VAL A 26 1.75 7.86 -1.16
C VAL A 26 2.69 8.49 -2.18
N GLU A 27 3.20 7.69 -3.13
CA GLU A 27 4.10 8.16 -4.19
C GLU A 27 3.33 8.30 -5.51
N LYS A 28 3.55 9.41 -6.23
CA LYS A 28 3.10 9.58 -7.61
C LYS A 28 4.05 8.80 -8.54
N THR A 29 3.51 8.05 -9.48
CA THR A 29 4.27 7.32 -10.53
C THR A 29 4.22 8.09 -11.86
N GLU A 30 5.02 7.66 -12.84
CA GLU A 30 5.21 8.36 -14.12
C GLU A 30 3.99 8.36 -15.07
N ALA A 31 2.85 7.79 -14.66
CA ALA A 31 1.63 7.71 -15.46
C ALA A 31 0.43 8.44 -14.82
N ASP A 32 0.68 9.51 -14.06
CA ASP A 32 -0.32 10.19 -13.21
C ASP A 32 -1.07 9.26 -12.23
N SER A 33 -0.52 8.07 -12.01
CA SER A 33 -1.00 7.08 -11.08
C SER A 33 -0.31 7.22 -9.74
N TYR A 34 -0.95 6.70 -8.69
CA TYR A 34 -0.44 6.70 -7.34
C TYR A 34 -0.19 5.27 -6.88
N LYS A 35 0.83 5.09 -6.04
CA LYS A 35 1.14 3.83 -5.37
C LYS A 35 1.37 4.08 -3.89
N LEU A 36 1.12 3.07 -3.08
CA LEU A 36 1.46 3.10 -1.66
C LEU A 36 2.81 2.44 -1.47
N LYS A 37 3.75 3.17 -0.90
CA LYS A 37 5.05 2.66 -0.50
C LYS A 37 5.04 2.48 1.00
N ILE A 38 5.14 1.23 1.43
CA ILE A 38 5.02 0.80 2.81
C ILE A 38 6.36 0.23 3.22
N LYS A 39 6.91 0.69 4.34
CA LYS A 39 8.13 0.09 4.91
C LYS A 39 7.89 -1.39 5.20
N THR A 40 8.85 -2.28 4.93
CA THR A 40 8.68 -3.71 5.23
C THR A 40 8.37 -3.92 6.71
N THR A 41 7.22 -4.53 7.01
CA THR A 41 6.76 -4.85 8.37
C THR A 41 6.67 -6.37 8.55
N PRO A 42 6.70 -6.87 9.80
CA PRO A 42 6.44 -8.28 10.09
C PRO A 42 4.98 -8.70 9.81
N GLU A 43 4.05 -7.75 9.70
CA GLU A 43 2.63 -7.98 9.37
C GLU A 43 2.38 -8.19 7.86
N LYS A 44 3.39 -8.69 7.14
CA LYS A 44 3.33 -8.98 5.70
C LYS A 44 2.09 -9.79 5.31
N ILE A 45 1.73 -10.80 6.10
CA ILE A 45 0.57 -11.67 5.82
C ILE A 45 -0.73 -10.87 5.79
N GLU A 46 -0.91 -9.93 6.73
CA GLU A 46 -2.11 -9.09 6.76
C GLU A 46 -2.13 -8.09 5.59
N LEU A 47 -0.95 -7.58 5.22
CA LEU A 47 -0.79 -6.73 4.05
C LEU A 47 -1.14 -7.48 2.75
N GLU A 48 -0.63 -8.69 2.58
CA GLU A 48 -0.94 -9.57 1.43
C GLU A 48 -2.42 -9.91 1.38
N ARG A 49 -3.04 -10.21 2.53
CA ARG A 49 -4.49 -10.44 2.62
C ARG A 49 -5.26 -9.20 2.19
N PHE A 50 -4.91 -8.03 2.70
CA PHE A 50 -5.58 -6.77 2.34
C PHE A 50 -5.46 -6.47 0.84
N VAL A 51 -4.27 -6.64 0.26
CA VAL A 51 -4.05 -6.47 -1.18
C VAL A 51 -4.92 -7.43 -1.98
N CYS A 52 -4.97 -8.70 -1.57
CA CYS A 52 -5.79 -9.72 -2.22
C CYS A 52 -7.30 -9.39 -2.13
N GLU A 53 -7.78 -8.95 -0.96
CA GLU A 53 -9.17 -8.52 -0.76
C GLU A 53 -9.56 -7.33 -1.66
N ASN A 54 -8.63 -6.39 -1.85
CA ASN A 54 -8.84 -5.20 -2.67
C ASN A 54 -8.50 -5.43 -4.16
N LYS A 55 -8.09 -6.64 -4.56
CA LYS A 55 -7.69 -7.01 -5.92
C LYS A 55 -6.56 -6.10 -6.46
N LEU A 56 -5.59 -5.81 -5.60
CA LEU A 56 -4.43 -4.97 -5.91
C LEU A 56 -3.19 -5.83 -6.21
N SER A 57 -2.15 -5.17 -6.71
CA SER A 57 -0.81 -5.74 -6.86
C SER A 57 0.08 -5.34 -5.68
N LEU A 58 0.92 -6.28 -5.22
CA LEU A 58 1.93 -6.05 -4.18
C LEU A 58 3.31 -6.45 -4.70
N GLU A 59 4.24 -5.50 -4.74
CA GLU A 59 5.63 -5.71 -5.15
C GLU A 59 6.59 -5.42 -3.99
N GLU A 60 7.56 -6.32 -3.72
CA GLU A 60 8.65 -6.05 -2.78
C GLU A 60 9.83 -5.39 -3.52
N LYS A 61 10.33 -4.25 -3.03
CA LYS A 61 11.54 -3.58 -3.54
C LYS A 61 12.39 -3.03 -2.40
N ASN A 62 13.64 -3.49 -2.29
CA ASN A 62 14.68 -2.91 -1.42
C ASN A 62 14.21 -2.58 0.03
N GLY A 63 13.48 -3.49 0.69
CA GLY A 63 12.97 -3.26 2.05
C GLY A 63 11.71 -2.39 2.15
N TYR A 64 10.94 -2.30 1.07
CA TYR A 64 9.61 -1.72 1.03
C TYR A 64 8.64 -2.59 0.23
N TRP A 65 7.36 -2.49 0.57
CA TRP A 65 6.23 -3.02 -0.16
C TRP A 65 5.57 -1.91 -0.96
N LEU A 66 5.30 -2.16 -2.24
CA LEU A 66 4.60 -1.26 -3.13
C LEU A 66 3.22 -1.85 -3.44
N ILE A 67 2.16 -1.12 -3.13
CA ILE A 67 0.80 -1.47 -3.56
C ILE A 67 0.42 -0.59 -4.75
N SER A 68 -0.01 -1.24 -5.82
CA SER A 68 -0.50 -0.64 -7.06
C SER A 68 -1.79 -1.32 -7.50
N GLU A 69 -2.48 -0.72 -8.48
CA GLU A 69 -3.49 -1.44 -9.25
C GLU A 69 -2.86 -2.64 -9.97
N PRO A 70 -3.63 -3.70 -10.27
CA PRO A 70 -3.17 -4.82 -11.08
C PRO A 70 -2.65 -4.41 -12.45
#